data_AF-A0A9E7EWA3-F1
#
_entry.id   AF-A0A9E7EWA3-F1
#
_cell.length_a   1.000
_cell.length_b   1.000
_cell.length_c   1.000
_cell.angle_alpha   90.00
_cell.angle_beta   90.00
_cell.angle_gamma   90.00
#
_symmetry.space_group_name_H-M   'P 1'
#
loop_
_entity.id
_entity.type
_entity.pdbx_description
1 polymer ?
#
loop_
_entity_poly.entity_id
_entity_poly.type
_entity_poly.pdbx_seq_one_letter_code
_entity_poly.pdbx_strand_id
1 'polypeptide(L)' 'MVAVKKAKKSAESINNRLALVMKSGKYTLGHKTVLRSFRGSKGIVDLGTACGKYFRVCCLSVINPGDSDIIKKMPGEQ' A
#
# COMPACT_ATOMS: atom_id res chain seq x y z
N MET A 1 3.02 -33.88 6.91
CA MET A 1 2.42 -32.60 7.34
C MET A 1 3.21 -31.46 6.72
N VAL A 2 2.73 -30.83 5.65
CA VAL A 2 3.42 -29.70 5.00
C VAL A 2 2.88 -28.41 5.62
N ALA A 3 3.74 -27.71 6.36
CA ALA A 3 3.40 -26.43 6.98
C ALA A 3 3.26 -25.36 5.88
N VAL A 4 2.03 -24.89 5.67
CA VAL A 4 1.75 -23.71 4.85
C VAL A 4 2.35 -22.50 5.55
N LYS A 5 3.50 -22.02 5.07
CA LYS A 5 4.11 -20.76 5.52
C LYS A 5 3.14 -19.61 5.22
N LYS A 6 2.50 -19.07 6.26
CA LYS A 6 1.75 -17.80 6.16
C LYS A 6 2.72 -16.71 5.70
N ALA A 7 2.49 -16.20 4.49
CA ALA A 7 3.24 -15.15 3.83
C ALA A 7 3.12 -13.81 4.57
N LYS A 8 3.87 -13.63 5.67
CA LYS A 8 3.93 -12.34 6.40
C LYS A 8 4.97 -11.38 5.81
N LYS A 9 5.94 -11.89 5.03
CA LYS A 9 7.07 -11.13 4.48
C LYS A 9 6.69 -10.13 3.36
N SER A 10 5.50 -10.27 2.77
CA SER A 10 5.07 -9.41 1.66
C SER A 10 4.61 -8.01 2.13
N ALA A 11 3.99 -7.92 3.31
CA ALA A 11 3.43 -6.66 3.82
C ALA A 11 4.51 -5.60 4.14
N GLU A 12 5.61 -5.99 4.78
CA GLU A 12 6.73 -5.08 5.07
C GLU A 12 7.41 -4.58 3.78
N SER A 13 7.53 -5.45 2.77
CA SER A 13 8.09 -5.07 1.47
C SER A 13 7.25 -4.01 0.76
N ILE A 14 5.95 -3.96 0.98
CA ILE A 14 5.06 -2.98 0.33
C ILE A 14 5.17 -1.63 1.03
N ASN A 15 5.22 -1.60 2.36
CA ASN A 15 5.36 -0.35 3.12
C ASN A 15 6.67 0.38 2.78
N ASN A 16 7.79 -0.34 2.68
CA ASN A 16 9.06 0.26 2.25
C ASN A 16 9.00 0.81 0.82
N ARG A 17 8.29 0.13 -0.09
CA ARG A 17 8.10 0.61 -1.46
C ARG A 17 7.22 1.84 -1.51
N LEU A 18 6.15 1.87 -0.72
CA LEU A 18 5.28 3.04 -0.60
C LEU A 18 6.08 4.25 -0.10
N ALA A 19 6.96 4.08 0.88
CA ALA A 19 7.83 5.14 1.37
C ALA A 19 8.73 5.74 0.26
N LEU A 20 9.26 4.89 -0.65
CA LEU A 20 10.02 5.35 -1.81
C LEU A 20 9.15 6.09 -2.84
N VAL A 21 7.94 5.58 -3.12
CA VAL A 21 6.99 6.25 -4.02
C VAL A 21 6.59 7.62 -3.46
N MET A 22 6.46 7.75 -2.13
CA MET A 22 6.18 9.04 -1.50
C MET A 22 7.33 10.04 -1.65
N LYS A 23 8.57 9.57 -1.82
CA LYS A 23 9.77 10.40 -1.88
C LYS A 23 10.13 10.84 -3.30
N SER A 24 10.10 9.92 -4.28
CA SER A 24 10.50 10.22 -5.67
C SER A 24 9.40 9.98 -6.71
N GLY A 25 8.28 9.37 -6.34
CA GLY A 25 7.18 9.05 -7.24
C GLY A 25 6.10 10.13 -7.34
N LYS A 26 5.19 9.95 -8.31
CA LYS A 26 3.94 10.72 -8.43
C LYS A 26 2.77 9.81 -8.07
N TYR A 27 1.94 10.24 -7.14
CA TYR A 27 0.81 9.47 -6.65
C TYR A 27 -0.42 10.35 -6.41
N THR A 28 -1.59 9.73 -6.39
CA THR A 28 -2.86 10.37 -6.04
C THR A 28 -3.57 9.57 -4.96
N LEU A 29 -4.15 10.27 -3.97
CA LEU A 29 -4.83 9.68 -2.83
C LEU A 29 -6.34 9.83 -2.98
N GLY A 30 -7.08 8.76 -2.71
CA GLY A 30 -8.54 8.71 -2.75
C GLY A 30 -9.14 8.61 -1.35
N HIS A 31 -10.03 9.56 -1.03
CA HIS A 31 -10.70 9.65 0.28
C HIS A 31 -12.23 9.84 0.17
N LYS A 32 -12.77 10.22 -0.99
CA LYS A 32 -14.17 10.68 -1.12
C LYS A 32 -15.22 9.57 -1.05
N THR A 33 -15.00 8.44 -1.74
CA THR A 33 -16.09 7.49 -2.01
C THR A 33 -16.24 6.39 -0.97
N VAL A 34 -15.14 6.03 -0.29
CA VAL A 34 -15.09 4.78 0.50
C VAL A 34 -15.17 5.02 2.02
N LEU A 35 -15.17 6.28 2.47
CA LEU A 35 -15.44 6.61 3.87
C LEU A 35 -16.82 6.13 4.35
N ARG A 36 -17.79 5.94 3.44
CA ARG A 36 -19.13 5.46 3.82
C ARG A 36 -19.19 3.94 4.05
N SER A 37 -18.50 3.15 3.23
CA SER A 37 -18.54 1.67 3.30
C SER A 37 -17.49 1.07 4.23
N PHE A 38 -16.43 1.83 4.55
CA PHE A 38 -15.21 1.28 5.15
C PHE A 38 -14.85 1.99 6.48
N ARG A 39 -15.73 2.87 6.98
CA ARG A 39 -15.54 3.75 8.15
C ARG A 39 -15.02 3.09 9.44
N GLY A 40 -15.18 1.77 9.58
CA GLY A 40 -14.68 0.96 10.71
C GLY A 40 -13.49 0.04 10.41
N SER A 41 -12.92 0.07 9.20
CA SER A 41 -11.81 -0.81 8.82
C SER A 41 -10.47 -0.21 9.21
N LYS A 42 -9.66 -1.00 9.95
CA LYS A 42 -8.31 -0.62 10.39
C LYS A 42 -7.37 -0.34 9.20
N GLY A 43 -7.57 -1.04 8.08
CA GLY A 43 -6.69 -0.93 6.91
C GLY A 43 -6.58 0.47 6.29
N ILE A 44 -7.58 1.35 6.47
CA ILE A 44 -7.57 2.72 5.94
C ILE A 44 -6.69 3.64 6.79
N VAL A 45 -6.64 3.35 8.10
CA VAL A 45 -5.76 4.06 9.05
C VAL A 45 -4.33 3.58 8.84
N ASP A 46 -4.12 2.26 8.71
CA ASP A 46 -2.81 1.68 8.44
C ASP A 46 -2.21 2.18 7.11
N LEU A 47 -3.03 2.33 6.06
CA LEU A 47 -2.58 2.84 4.77
C LEU A 47 -2.21 4.33 4.83
N GLY A 48 -2.98 5.14 5.56
CA GLY A 48 -2.63 6.55 5.83
C GLY A 48 -1.28 6.66 6.54
N THR A 49 -1.08 5.88 7.60
CA THR A 49 0.17 5.83 8.38
C THR A 49 1.35 5.34 7.53
N ALA A 50 1.18 4.30 6.71
CA ALA A 50 2.21 3.79 5.81
C ALA A 50 2.63 4.81 4.74
N CYS A 51 1.71 5.67 4.32
CA CYS A 51 1.94 6.78 3.40
C CYS A 51 2.52 8.04 4.09
N GLY A 52 2.64 8.05 5.43
CA GLY A 52 3.05 9.21 6.22
C GLY A 52 2.00 10.32 6.30
N LYS A 53 0.71 9.98 6.19
CA LYS A 53 -0.41 10.94 6.22
C LYS A 53 -1.23 10.76 7.50
N TYR A 54 -1.56 11.88 8.15
CA TYR A 54 -2.42 11.90 9.34
C TYR A 54 -3.91 11.71 9.04
N PHE A 55 -4.30 11.70 7.75
CA PHE A 55 -5.68 11.48 7.32
C PHE A 55 -5.87 10.06 6.79
N ARG A 56 -7.11 9.56 6.92
CA ARG A 56 -7.51 8.25 6.41
C ARG A 56 -7.49 8.24 4.88
N VAL A 57 -6.81 7.26 4.30
CA VAL A 57 -6.71 7.05 2.85
C VAL A 57 -7.31 5.71 2.50
N CYS A 58 -8.27 5.69 1.57
CA CYS A 58 -8.86 4.41 1.17
C CYS A 58 -8.20 3.78 -0.04
N CYS A 59 -7.74 4.60 -0.98
CA CYS A 59 -7.10 4.12 -2.19
C CYS A 59 -5.90 5.00 -2.50
N LEU A 60 -4.85 4.38 -3.00
CA LEU A 60 -3.66 5.05 -3.48
C LEU A 60 -3.40 4.62 -4.91
N SER A 61 -3.37 5.58 -5.82
CA SER A 61 -3.03 5.33 -7.22
C SER A 61 -1.62 5.86 -7.49
N VAL A 62 -0.72 4.98 -7.89
CA VAL A 62 0.66 5.33 -8.26
C VAL A 62 0.66 5.66 -9.74
N ILE A 63 0.90 6.93 -10.08
CA ILE A 63 0.97 7.41 -11.48
C ILE A 63 2.37 7.16 -12.02
N ASN A 64 3.39 7.43 -11.20
CA ASN A 64 4.78 7.15 -11.53
C ASN A 64 5.49 6.59 -10.30
N PRO A 65 6.09 5.39 -10.39
CA PRO A 65 6.71 4.74 -9.25
C PRO A 65 8.09 5.32 -8.87
N GLY A 66 8.71 6.17 -9.70
CA GLY A 66 10.07 6.64 -9.50
C GLY A 66 11.05 5.46 -9.39
N ASP A 67 11.83 5.42 -8.32
CA ASP A 67 12.81 4.36 -8.01
C ASP A 67 12.18 3.12 -7.34
N SER A 68 10.86 3.09 -7.17
CA SER A 68 10.18 2.04 -6.42
C SER A 68 9.80 0.86 -7.31
N ASP A 69 10.29 -0.34 -7.01
CA ASP A 69 9.93 -1.58 -7.72
C ASP A 69 8.50 -2.10 -7.41
N ILE A 70 7.57 -1.22 -7.05
CA ILE A 70 6.20 -1.60 -6.68
C ILE A 70 5.46 -2.29 -7.83
N ILE A 71 5.76 -1.92 -9.08
CA ILE A 71 5.16 -2.49 -10.30
C ILE A 71 5.82 -3.81 -10.71
N LYS A 72 7.08 -4.05 -10.34
CA LYS A 72 7.86 -5.25 -10.75
C LYS A 72 7.49 -6.54 -10.01
N LYS A 73 6.68 -6.48 -8.93
CA LYS A 73 6.14 -7.69 -8.28
C LYS A 73 4.75 -8.01 -8.82
N MET A 74 4.66 -8.46 -10.06
CA MET A 74 3.54 -9.32 -10.44
C MET A 74 3.69 -10.64 -9.64
N PRO A 75 2.64 -11.16 -8.96
CA PRO A 75 2.69 -12.45 -8.29
C PRO A 75 2.58 -13.57 -9.33
N GLY A 76 3.60 -13.68 -10.18
CA GLY A 76 3.67 -14.65 -11.28
C GLY A 76 5.01 -15.39 -11.38
N GLU A 77 5.96 -15.15 -10.48
CA GLU A 77 7.21 -15.91 -10.45
C GLU A 77 7.67 -16.07 -8.98
N GLN A 78 7.30 -17.21 -8.39
CA GLN A 78 7.91 -17.80 -7.20
C GLN A 78 8.49 -19.14 -7.64
#